data_AF-A0A2H3B2S0-F1
#
_entry.id   AF-A0A2H3B2S0-F1
#
_cell.length_a   1.000
_cell.length_b   1.000
_cell.length_c   1.000
_cell.angle_alpha   90.00
_cell.angle_beta   90.00
_cell.angle_gamma   90.00
#
_symmetry.space_group_name_H-M   'P 1'
#
loop_
_entity.id
_entity.type
_entity.pdbx_description
1 polymer ?
#
loop_
_entity_poly.entity_id
_entity_poly.type
_entity_poly.pdbx_seq_one_letter_code
_entity_poly.pdbx_strand_id
1 'polypeptide(L)'
;PAIHIKMNKDLRQAFIDGYSKDKQLGTPYLEATKAEDSKSAGKRFYRDSDGLLFFINVDFQPRLCVPKSLQQFILTESHESPWETAH
;
A
#
# COMPACT_ATOMS: atom_id res chain seq x y z
N PRO A 1 -2.45 7.34 -15.26
CA PRO A 1 -3.62 6.70 -14.62
C PRO A 1 -3.33 6.40 -13.13
N ALA A 2 -3.88 7.21 -12.23
CA ALA A 2 -3.86 6.94 -10.80
C ALA A 2 -5.12 6.14 -10.49
N ILE A 3 -4.97 4.85 -10.28
CA ILE A 3 -6.07 3.96 -9.91
C ILE A 3 -6.60 4.44 -8.54
N HIS A 4 -7.75 5.14 -8.56
CA HIS A 4 -8.50 5.49 -7.36
C HIS A 4 -9.36 4.27 -6.96
N ILE A 5 -8.72 3.20 -6.50
CA ILE A 5 -9.42 2.13 -5.79
C ILE A 5 -9.99 2.78 -4.53
N LYS A 6 -11.30 3.01 -4.48
CA LYS A 6 -11.98 3.18 -3.19
C LYS A 6 -11.86 1.85 -2.46
N MET A 7 -10.77 1.70 -1.72
CA MET A 7 -10.48 0.50 -0.95
C MET A 7 -11.59 0.34 0.09
N ASN A 8 -12.45 -0.67 -0.10
CA ASN A 8 -13.49 -0.97 0.88
C ASN A 8 -12.84 -1.37 2.22
N LYS A 9 -13.63 -1.33 3.29
CA LYS A 9 -13.09 -1.54 4.65
C LYS A 9 -12.47 -2.93 4.82
N ASP A 10 -13.07 -3.95 4.21
CA ASP A 10 -12.60 -5.34 4.26
C ASP A 10 -11.24 -5.51 3.56
N LEU A 11 -11.09 -4.96 2.35
CA LEU A 11 -9.84 -4.98 1.62
C LEU A 11 -8.76 -4.21 2.37
N ARG A 12 -9.11 -3.03 2.92
CA ARG A 12 -8.19 -2.27 3.78
C ARG A 12 -7.70 -3.08 4.97
N GLN A 13 -8.58 -3.77 5.68
CA GLN A 13 -8.20 -4.62 6.80
C GLN A 13 -7.29 -5.76 6.33
N ALA A 14 -7.58 -6.38 5.19
CA ALA A 14 -6.72 -7.40 4.61
C ALA A 14 -5.31 -6.89 4.30
N PHE A 15 -5.17 -5.64 3.85
CA PHE A 15 -3.86 -4.99 3.67
C PHE A 15 -3.12 -4.86 5.00
N ILE A 16 -3.79 -4.31 6.02
CA ILE A 16 -3.23 -4.11 7.37
C ILE A 16 -2.73 -5.44 7.94
N ASP A 17 -3.58 -6.47 7.91
CA ASP A 17 -3.25 -7.82 8.39
C ASP A 17 -2.15 -8.47 7.55
N GLY A 18 -2.12 -8.17 6.26
CA GLY A 18 -1.12 -8.64 5.31
C GLY A 18 0.28 -8.10 5.61
N TYR A 19 0.41 -6.84 6.03
CA TYR A 19 1.71 -6.24 6.34
C TYR A 19 2.45 -6.99 7.45
N SER A 20 1.76 -7.38 8.53
CA SER A 20 2.37 -8.12 9.64
C SER A 20 2.83 -9.53 9.24
N LYS A 21 2.22 -10.11 8.20
CA LYS A 21 2.54 -11.46 7.70
C LYS A 21 3.57 -11.45 6.58
N ASP A 22 3.79 -10.29 5.96
CA ASP A 22 4.74 -10.11 4.87
C ASP A 22 6.16 -9.84 5.42
N LYS A 23 7.11 -10.72 5.09
CA LYS A 23 8.50 -10.61 5.56
C LYS A 23 9.20 -9.32 5.10
N GLN A 24 8.83 -8.78 3.94
CA GLN A 24 9.45 -7.57 3.39
C GLN A 24 8.80 -6.30 3.92
N LEU A 25 7.50 -6.35 4.22
CA LEU A 25 6.73 -5.17 4.65
C LEU A 25 6.52 -5.10 6.18
N GLY A 26 6.68 -6.18 6.93
CA GLY A 26 6.43 -6.20 8.37
C GLY A 26 7.35 -5.28 9.17
N THR A 27 8.65 -5.31 8.88
CA THR A 27 9.62 -4.39 9.51
C THR A 27 9.32 -2.93 9.20
N PRO A 28 9.22 -2.49 7.93
CA PRO A 28 8.91 -1.09 7.63
C PRO A 28 7.53 -0.67 8.13
N TYR A 29 6.56 -1.58 8.21
CA TYR A 29 5.24 -1.29 8.79
C TYR A 29 5.31 -0.99 10.30
N LEU A 30 6.07 -1.80 11.05
CA LEU A 30 6.29 -1.58 12.47
C LEU A 30 7.06 -0.28 12.72
N GLU A 31 8.08 -0.01 11.92
CA GLU A 31 8.86 1.22 12.01
C GLU A 31 8.03 2.47 11.69
N ALA A 32 7.19 2.41 10.66
CA ALA A 32 6.30 3.50 10.29
C ALA A 32 5.23 3.76 11.36
N THR A 33 4.78 2.71 12.06
CA THR A 33 3.82 2.84 13.18
C THR A 33 4.43 3.53 14.41
N LYS A 34 5.76 3.41 14.61
CA LYS A 34 6.47 4.03 15.74
C LYS A 34 6.94 5.46 15.45
N ALA A 35 6.90 5.90 14.20
CA ALA A 35 7.31 7.24 13.84
C ALA A 35 6.16 8.22 14.12
N GLU A 36 6.29 9.02 15.19
CA GLU A 36 5.32 10.06 15.60
C GLU A 36 5.01 11.02 14.44
N ASP A 37 6.05 11.38 13.67
CA ASP A 37 5.90 11.93 12.34
C ASP A 37 6.29 10.85 11.33
N SER A 38 5.30 10.18 10.74
CA SER A 38 5.51 9.17 9.67
C SER A 38 6.33 9.70 8.48
N LYS A 39 6.63 11.01 8.45
CA LYS A 39 7.48 11.72 7.48
C LYS A 39 8.91 12.00 7.95
N SER A 40 9.34 11.43 9.09
CA SER A 40 10.67 11.67 9.68
C SER A 40 11.77 11.59 8.61
N ALA A 41 12.45 12.71 8.39
CA ALA A 41 13.36 12.94 7.27
C ALA A 41 14.39 11.81 7.14
N GLY A 42 14.29 11.02 6.07
CA GLY A 42 15.17 9.88 5.77
C GLY A 42 14.46 8.53 5.67
N LYS A 43 13.24 8.39 6.20
CA LYS A 43 12.45 7.16 6.03
C LYS A 43 11.68 7.18 4.71
N ARG A 44 11.97 6.21 3.84
CA ARG A 44 11.26 6.01 2.56
C ARG A 44 9.86 5.40 2.73
N PHE A 45 9.50 4.98 3.94
CA PHE A 45 8.20 4.37 4.22
C PHE A 45 7.43 5.20 5.24
N TYR A 46 6.13 5.37 5.02
CA TYR A 46 5.24 6.07 5.94
C TYR A 46 3.88 5.38 6.00
N ARG A 47 3.19 5.55 7.14
CA ARG A 47 1.82 5.06 7.33
C ARG A 47 0.87 6.24 7.19
N ASP A 48 -0.19 6.07 6.41
CA ASP A 48 -1.24 7.07 6.28
C ASP A 48 -2.27 6.97 7.43
N SER A 49 -3.13 7.98 7.57
CA SER A 49 -4.31 8.02 8.44
C SER A 49 -5.20 6.76 8.35
N ASP A 50 -5.32 6.17 7.17
CA ASP A 50 -6.10 4.94 6.95
C ASP A 50 -5.36 3.66 7.39
N GLY A 51 -4.14 3.80 7.92
CA GLY A 51 -3.33 2.73 8.43
C GLY A 51 -2.55 1.94 7.37
N LEU A 52 -2.58 2.39 6.13
CA LEU A 52 -1.90 1.80 4.97
C LEU A 52 -0.44 2.22 4.88
N LEU A 53 0.41 1.33 4.36
CA LEU A 53 1.84 1.59 4.19
C LEU A 53 2.14 2.10 2.79
N PHE A 54 2.89 3.20 2.72
CA PHE A 54 3.34 3.80 1.48
C PHE A 54 4.87 3.87 1.42
N PHE A 55 5.39 3.70 0.22
CA PHE A 55 6.80 3.90 -0.12
C PHE A 55 6.97 5.16 -0.98
N ILE A 56 7.90 6.03 -0.61
CA ILE A 56 8.30 7.18 -1.41
C ILE A 56 9.42 6.74 -2.35
N ASN A 57 9.14 6.80 -3.66
CA ASN A 57 10.12 6.48 -4.68
C ASN A 57 11.13 7.64 -4.89
N VAL A 58 12.06 7.46 -5.84
CA VAL A 58 13.10 8.46 -6.16
C VAL A 58 12.51 9.79 -6.66
N ASP A 59 11.32 9.76 -7.25
CA ASP A 59 10.58 10.93 -7.75
C ASP A 59 9.68 11.57 -6.68
N PHE A 60 9.84 11.19 -5.41
CA PHE A 60 9.01 11.63 -4.28
C PHE A 60 7.51 11.30 -4.41
N GLN A 61 7.16 10.32 -5.25
CA GLN A 61 5.78 9.85 -5.42
C GLN A 61 5.47 8.73 -4.42
N PRO A 62 4.39 8.86 -3.63
CA PRO A 62 3.94 7.79 -2.75
C PRO A 62 3.34 6.64 -3.56
N ARG A 63 3.78 5.42 -3.27
CA ARG A 63 3.28 4.18 -3.83
C ARG A 63 2.75 3.30 -2.72
N LEU A 64 1.51 2.82 -2.85
CA LEU A 64 0.92 1.89 -1.89
C LEU A 64 1.72 0.59 -1.89
N CYS A 65 2.18 0.16 -0.72
CA CYS A 65 2.81 -1.14 -0.55
C CYS A 65 1.72 -2.22 -0.53
N VAL A 66 1.86 -3.23 -1.39
CA VAL A 66 0.92 -4.34 -1.52
C VAL A 66 1.52 -5.60 -0.88
N PRO A 67 0.90 -6.17 0.17
CA PRO A 67 1.32 -7.45 0.74
C PRO A 67 1.31 -8.56 -0.30
N LYS A 68 2.27 -9.49 -0.22
CA LYS A 68 2.39 -10.60 -1.17
C LYS A 68 1.11 -11.44 -1.29
N SER A 69 0.35 -11.60 -0.20
CA SER A 69 -0.94 -12.31 -0.20
C SER A 69 -2.02 -11.64 -1.05
N LEU A 70 -1.90 -10.34 -1.31
CA LEU A 70 -2.89 -9.55 -2.06
C LEU A 70 -2.41 -9.17 -3.47
N GLN A 71 -1.15 -9.42 -3.81
CA GLN A 71 -0.62 -9.11 -5.15
C GLN A 71 -1.42 -9.79 -6.25
N GLN A 72 -1.74 -11.08 -6.08
CA GLN A 72 -2.51 -11.82 -7.07
C GLN A 72 -3.93 -11.29 -7.21
N PHE A 73 -4.60 -10.97 -6.09
CA PHE A 73 -5.92 -10.34 -6.12
C PHE A 73 -5.89 -9.02 -6.90
N ILE A 74 -4.92 -8.15 -6.62
CA ILE A 74 -4.82 -6.85 -7.32
C ILE A 74 -4.51 -7.03 -8.80
N LEU A 75 -3.61 -7.94 -9.16
CA LEU A 75 -3.31 -8.24 -10.56
C LEU A 75 -4.57 -8.74 -11.27
N THR A 76 -5.30 -9.68 -10.65
CA THR A 76 -6.56 -10.19 -11.16
C THR A 76 -7.60 -9.08 -11.34
N GLU A 77 -7.86 -8.25 -10.33
CA GLU A 77 -8.80 -7.11 -10.43
C GLU A 77 -8.37 -6.09 -11.50
N SER A 78 -7.05 -5.87 -11.66
CA SER A 78 -6.50 -4.98 -12.68
C SER A 78 -6.63 -5.57 -14.09
N HIS A 79 -6.60 -6.89 -14.23
CA HIS A 79 -6.83 -7.61 -15.49
C HIS A 79 -8.31 -7.82 -15.80
N GLU A 80 -9.16 -7.98 -14.78
CA GLU A 80 -10.62 -8.08 -14.85
C GLU A 80 -11.32 -6.71 -14.89
N SER A 81 -10.54 -5.61 -14.91
CA SER A 81 -10.96 -4.29 -15.39
C SER A 81 -10.56 -4.01 -16.86
N PRO A 82 -10.87 -4.86 -17.86
CA PRO A 82 -10.69 -4.48 -19.25
C PRO A 82 -11.69 -3.39 -19.71
N TRP A 83 -12.48 -2.80 -18.80
CA TRP A 83 -13.37 -1.68 -19.11
C TRP A 83 -12.79 -0.28 -18.93
N GLU A 84 -11.59 -0.10 -18.37
CA GLU A 84 -10.87 1.19 -18.42
C GLU A 84 -9.81 1.22 -19.53
N THR A 85 -10.05 0.47 -20.62
CA THR A 85 -9.26 0.51 -21.86
C THR A 85 -10.14 0.87 -23.06
N ALA A 86 -10.78 2.05 -23.06
CA ALA A 86 -11.25 2.72 -24.29
C ALA A 86 -11.81 4.13 -24.00
N HIS A 87 -10.97 5.17 -24.10
CA HIS A 87 -11.05 6.24 -25.11
C HIS A 87 -9.97 7.29 -24.86
#